data_AF-A0A931ZSV4-F1
#
_entry.id   AF-A0A931ZSV4-F1
#
_cell.length_a   1.000
_cell.length_b   1.000
_cell.length_c   1.000
_cell.angle_alpha   90.00
_cell.angle_beta   90.00
_cell.angle_gamma   90.00
#
_symmetry.space_group_name_H-M   'P 1'
#
loop_
_entity.id
_entity.type
_entity.pdbx_description
1 polymer ?
#
loop_
_entity_poly.entity_id
_entity_poly.type
_entity_poly.pdbx_seq_one_letter_code
_entity_poly.pdbx_strand_id
1 'polypeptide(L)'
;MHDQTYDPERVARLVALLRALAARIDALASDADLLAAGPELIKMMGDARSELFHYEVRITYDTPEVAESRRIVEQARQQLDALAFDARSDEEDEPWRRG
;
A
#
# COMPACT_ATOMS: atom_id res chain seq x y z
N MET A 1 5.26 12.69 8.41
CA MET A 1 5.32 12.67 6.93
C MET A 1 4.04 12.00 6.45
N HIS A 2 3.02 12.79 6.12
CA HIS A 2 1.69 12.28 5.81
C HIS A 2 1.67 11.56 4.46
N ASP A 3 0.93 10.47 4.48
CA ASP A 3 0.78 9.42 3.48
C ASP A 3 0.10 9.96 2.21
N GLN A 4 0.89 10.42 1.24
CA GLN A 4 0.45 10.92 -0.08
C GLN A 4 -0.11 9.81 -1.00
N THR A 5 -0.37 8.64 -0.45
CA THR A 5 -0.58 7.40 -1.20
C THR A 5 -2.05 7.26 -1.63
N TYR A 6 -2.98 7.95 -0.96
CA TYR A 6 -4.43 7.99 -1.26
C TYR A 6 -4.89 9.19 -2.08
N ASP A 7 -3.96 10.04 -2.49
CA ASP A 7 -4.25 11.29 -3.16
C ASP A 7 -5.15 11.05 -4.40
N PRO A 8 -6.40 11.55 -4.41
CA PRO A 8 -7.31 11.43 -5.54
C PRO A 8 -6.67 11.95 -6.84
N GLU A 9 -5.77 12.91 -6.74
CA GLU A 9 -5.02 13.41 -7.90
C GLU A 9 -4.12 12.32 -8.48
N ARG A 10 -3.55 11.42 -7.67
CA ARG A 10 -2.71 10.30 -8.17
C ARG A 10 -3.52 9.30 -8.97
N VAL A 11 -4.72 8.97 -8.52
CA VAL A 11 -5.65 8.11 -9.27
C VAL A 11 -6.03 8.79 -10.59
N ALA A 12 -6.35 10.08 -10.55
CA ALA A 12 -6.64 10.85 -11.75
C ALA A 12 -5.45 10.90 -12.72
N ARG A 13 -4.22 11.06 -12.21
CA ARG A 13 -2.97 11.00 -12.99
C ARG A 13 -2.79 9.65 -13.66
N LEU A 14 -2.96 8.54 -12.95
CA LEU A 14 -2.85 7.20 -13.54
C LEU A 14 -3.88 7.00 -14.65
N VAL A 15 -5.14 7.35 -14.43
CA VAL A 15 -6.19 7.27 -15.46
C VAL A 15 -5.83 8.12 -16.68
N ALA A 16 -5.30 9.33 -16.47
CA ALA A 16 -4.86 10.20 -17.55
C ALA A 16 -3.70 9.60 -18.35
N LEU A 17 -2.69 9.01 -17.70
CA LEU A 17 -1.58 8.33 -18.36
C LEU A 17 -2.05 7.15 -19.22
N LEU A 18 -2.94 6.31 -18.69
CA LEU A 18 -3.48 5.17 -19.41
C LEU A 18 -4.30 5.59 -20.64
N ARG A 19 -5.15 6.62 -20.49
CA ARG A 19 -5.92 7.18 -21.60
C ARG A 19 -5.02 7.83 -22.65
N ALA A 20 -3.98 8.54 -22.23
CA ALA A 20 -3.02 9.15 -23.15
C ALA A 20 -2.25 8.10 -23.95
N LEU A 21 -1.83 7.00 -23.30
CA LEU A 21 -1.19 5.86 -23.98
C LEU A 21 -2.12 5.24 -25.03
N ALA A 22 -3.38 4.96 -24.68
CA ALA A 22 -4.36 4.43 -25.62
C ALA A 22 -4.59 5.38 -26.80
N ALA A 23 -4.84 6.66 -26.53
CA ALA A 23 -5.04 7.66 -27.57
C ALA A 23 -3.83 7.80 -28.50
N ARG A 24 -2.60 7.65 -27.96
CA ARG A 24 -1.38 7.72 -28.76
C ARG A 24 -1.25 6.53 -29.71
N ILE A 25 -1.61 5.33 -29.24
CA ILE A 25 -1.63 4.10 -30.05
C ILE A 25 -2.68 4.22 -31.14
N ASP A 26 -3.91 4.66 -30.81
CA ASP A 26 -5.01 4.81 -31.78
C ASP A 26 -4.73 5.87 -32.86
N ALA A 27 -3.88 6.86 -32.56
CA ALA A 27 -3.49 7.89 -33.52
C ALA A 27 -2.45 7.43 -34.55
N LEU A 28 -1.86 6.24 -34.41
CA LEU A 28 -0.89 5.69 -35.35
C LEU A 28 -1.62 4.99 -36.49
N ALA A 29 -1.46 5.52 -37.71
CA ALA A 29 -2.30 5.16 -38.85
C ALA A 29 -1.95 3.81 -39.49
N SER A 30 -0.76 3.29 -39.22
CA SER A 30 -0.28 2.02 -39.78
C SER A 30 0.62 1.26 -38.81
N ASP A 31 0.78 -0.04 -39.06
CA ASP A 31 1.71 -0.89 -38.32
C ASP A 31 3.16 -0.37 -38.42
N ALA A 32 3.55 0.23 -39.54
CA ALA A 32 4.87 0.83 -39.71
C ALA A 32 5.05 2.05 -38.79
N ASP A 33 4.04 2.90 -38.67
CA ASP A 33 4.05 4.06 -37.76
C ASP A 33 4.10 3.58 -36.30
N LEU A 34 3.35 2.51 -35.99
CA LEU A 34 3.34 1.89 -34.67
C LEU A 34 4.72 1.39 -34.26
N LEU A 35 5.40 0.66 -35.16
CA LEU A 35 6.75 0.16 -34.92
C LEU A 35 7.78 1.28 -34.83
N ALA A 36 7.64 2.33 -35.65
CA ALA A 36 8.53 3.50 -35.61
C ALA A 36 8.38 4.31 -34.30
N ALA A 37 7.17 4.35 -33.71
CA ALA A 37 6.90 5.00 -32.44
C ALA A 37 7.39 4.20 -31.21
N GLY A 38 8.02 3.05 -31.40
CA GLY A 38 8.46 2.15 -30.32
C GLY A 38 9.17 2.83 -29.13
N PRO A 39 10.20 3.67 -29.34
CA PRO A 39 10.88 4.36 -28.23
C PRO A 39 9.96 5.28 -27.40
N GLU A 40 9.03 5.96 -28.05
CA GLU A 40 8.03 6.83 -27.40
C GLU A 40 7.06 6.00 -26.56
N LEU A 41 6.50 4.95 -27.16
CA LEU A 41 5.53 4.06 -26.49
C LEU A 41 6.16 3.34 -25.29
N ILE A 42 7.42 2.90 -25.39
CA ILE A 42 8.16 2.30 -24.27
C ILE A 42 8.25 3.28 -23.10
N LYS A 43 8.52 4.56 -23.36
CA LYS A 43 8.57 5.59 -22.31
C LYS A 43 7.22 5.77 -21.64
N MET A 44 6.15 5.94 -22.43
CA MET A 44 4.79 6.10 -21.91
C MET A 44 4.32 4.88 -21.09
N MET A 45 4.65 3.66 -21.55
CA MET A 45 4.39 2.43 -20.82
C MET A 45 5.20 2.36 -19.52
N GLY A 46 6.45 2.86 -19.51
CA GLY A 46 7.26 2.96 -18.31
C GLY A 46 6.64 3.86 -17.25
N ASP A 47 6.16 5.04 -17.65
CA ASP A 47 5.48 6.00 -16.78
C ASP A 47 4.18 5.42 -16.21
N ALA A 48 3.34 4.84 -17.07
CA ALA A 48 2.09 4.19 -16.65
C ALA A 48 2.34 2.97 -15.74
N ARG A 49 3.34 2.15 -16.04
CA ARG A 49 3.72 0.99 -15.22
C ARG A 49 4.18 1.40 -13.83
N SER A 50 4.95 2.49 -13.72
CA SER A 50 5.38 3.02 -12.43
C SER A 50 4.17 3.37 -11.56
N GLU A 51 3.22 4.14 -12.09
CA GLU A 51 2.01 4.51 -11.32
C GLU A 51 1.10 3.30 -11.04
N LEU A 52 1.00 2.34 -11.96
CA LEU A 52 0.30 1.07 -11.74
C LEU A 52 0.91 0.26 -10.59
N PHE A 53 2.23 0.19 -10.50
CA PHE A 53 2.90 -0.52 -9.41
C PHE A 53 2.56 0.11 -8.06
N HIS A 54 2.57 1.44 -7.97
CA HIS A 54 2.14 2.14 -6.77
C HIS A 54 0.66 1.86 -6.44
N TYR A 55 -0.20 1.72 -7.45
CA TYR A 55 -1.60 1.39 -7.27
C TYR A 55 -1.83 -0.08 -6.85
N GLU A 56 -1.13 -1.05 -7.45
CA GLU A 56 -1.32 -2.49 -7.25
C GLU A 56 -0.65 -3.01 -5.96
N VAL A 57 0.52 -2.46 -5.60
CA VAL A 57 1.17 -2.77 -4.31
C VAL A 57 0.23 -2.40 -3.15
N ARG A 58 -0.65 -1.41 -3.31
CA ARG A 58 -1.70 -1.06 -2.33
C ARG A 58 -2.89 -2.02 -2.30
N ILE A 59 -3.11 -2.81 -3.35
CA ILE A 59 -4.16 -3.85 -3.37
C ILE A 59 -3.63 -5.12 -2.70
N THR A 60 -2.33 -5.40 -2.83
CA THR A 60 -1.70 -6.62 -2.31
C THR A 60 -1.20 -6.48 -0.87
N TYR A 61 -0.74 -5.29 -0.48
CA TYR A 61 -0.34 -4.98 0.89
C TYR A 61 -1.24 -3.88 1.42
N ASP A 62 -1.86 -4.19 2.55
CA ASP A 62 -2.74 -3.33 3.33
C ASP A 62 -2.62 -1.84 3.05
N THR A 63 -3.78 -1.27 2.81
CA THR A 63 -4.01 0.14 3.02
C THR A 63 -3.36 0.62 4.33
N PRO A 64 -2.71 1.80 4.36
CA PRO A 64 -2.23 2.42 5.59
C PRO A 64 -3.19 2.41 6.78
N GLU A 65 -4.50 2.45 6.56
CA GLU A 65 -5.52 2.26 7.60
C GLU A 65 -5.53 0.84 8.17
N VAL A 66 -5.31 -0.19 7.36
CA VAL A 66 -5.19 -1.58 7.82
C VAL A 66 -3.81 -1.81 8.45
N ALA A 67 -2.75 -1.17 7.95
CA ALA A 67 -1.45 -1.19 8.62
C ALA A 67 -1.49 -0.54 10.01
N GLU A 68 -2.20 0.58 10.15
CA GLU A 68 -2.48 1.24 11.43
C GLU A 68 -3.33 0.35 12.34
N SER A 69 -4.41 -0.23 11.80
CA SER A 69 -5.27 -1.15 12.55
C SER A 69 -4.49 -2.36 13.06
N ARG A 70 -3.61 -2.96 12.24
CA ARG A 70 -2.74 -4.05 12.68
C ARG A 70 -1.75 -3.60 13.74
N ARG A 71 -1.15 -2.41 13.62
CA ARG A 71 -0.24 -1.87 14.64
C ARG A 71 -0.94 -1.68 15.98
N ILE A 72 -2.16 -1.12 15.97
CA ILE A 72 -2.97 -0.93 17.18
C ILE A 72 -3.31 -2.28 17.81
N VAL A 73 -3.74 -3.27 17.01
CA VAL A 73 -4.05 -4.62 17.50
C VAL A 73 -2.82 -5.30 18.09
N GLU A 74 -1.66 -5.18 17.44
CA GLU A 74 -0.41 -5.77 17.92
C GLU A 74 0.07 -5.11 19.23
N GLN A 75 -0.02 -3.79 19.34
CA GLN A 75 0.28 -3.06 20.58
C GLN A 75 -0.67 -3.46 21.72
N ALA A 76 -1.96 -3.62 21.44
CA ALA A 76 -2.93 -4.07 22.43
C ALA A 76 -2.62 -5.51 22.90
N ARG A 77 -2.22 -6.42 22.00
CA ARG A 77 -1.80 -7.79 22.36
C ARG A 77 -0.55 -7.79 23.24
N GLN A 78 0.46 -6.99 22.89
CA GLN A 78 1.68 -6.86 23.69
C GLN A 78 1.42 -6.29 25.08
N GLN A 79 0.51 -5.32 25.22
CA GLN A 79 0.10 -4.78 26.51
C GLN A 79 -0.64 -5.83 27.35
N LEU A 80 -1.53 -6.62 26.73
CA LEU A 80 -2.23 -7.71 27.41
C LEU A 80 -1.26 -8.80 27.87
N ASP A 81 -0.28 -9.17 27.04
CA ASP A 81 0.75 -10.16 27.40
C ASP A 81 1.66 -9.65 28.52
N ALA A 82 2.01 -8.36 28.52
CA ALA A 82 2.78 -7.73 29.60
C ALA A 82 2.02 -7.71 30.92
N LEU A 83 0.72 -7.35 30.91
CA LEU A 83 -0.14 -7.39 32.09
C LEU A 83 -0.35 -8.82 32.60
N ALA A 84 -0.41 -9.81 31.71
CA ALA A 84 -0.49 -11.22 32.08
C ALA A 84 0.81 -11.75 32.72
N PHE A 85 1.96 -11.17 32.40
CA PHE A 85 3.23 -11.45 33.06
C PHE A 85 3.32 -10.79 34.44
N ASP A 86 2.83 -9.56 34.58
CA ASP A 86 2.82 -8.81 35.85
C ASP A 86 1.85 -9.41 36.88
N ALA A 87 0.69 -9.89 36.41
CA ALA A 87 -0.28 -10.61 37.25
C ALA A 87 0.27 -11.93 37.82
N ARG A 88 1.29 -12.54 37.19
CA ARG A 88 1.94 -13.75 37.71
C ARG A 88 3.02 -13.45 38.75
N SER A 89 3.54 -12.22 38.81
CA SER A 89 4.51 -11.80 39.84
C SER A 89 3.85 -11.38 41.16
N ASP A 90 2.57 -11.01 41.14
CA ASP A 90 1.83 -10.61 42.35
C ASP A 90 1.14 -11.78 43.08
N GLU A 91 1.15 -13.00 42.53
CA GLU A 91 0.53 -14.18 43.17
C GLU A 91 1.38 -14.80 44.31
N GLU A 92 2.60 -14.31 44.57
CA GLU A 92 3.50 -14.87 45.60
C GLU A 92 3.38 -14.22 47.00
N ASP A 93 2.69 -13.08 47.15
CA ASP A 93 2.59 -12.34 48.43
C ASP A 93 1.14 -12.11 48.90
N GLU A 94 0.28 -13.14 48.82
CA GLU A 94 -1.02 -13.11 49.49
C GLU A 94 -0.94 -13.68 50.94
N PRO A 95 -1.06 -12.83 51.99
CA PRO A 95 -0.77 -13.20 53.38
C PRO A 95 -1.76 -14.20 54.02
N TRP A 96 -2.85 -14.56 53.35
CA TRP A 96 -3.86 -15.52 53.82
C TRP A 96 -3.61 -16.97 53.39
N ARG A 97 -2.54 -17.27 52.64
CA ARG A 97 -2.16 -18.66 52.30
C ARG A 97 -1.31 -19.38 53.35
N ARG A 98 -0.97 -18.74 54.47
CA ARG A 98 -0.40 -19.45 55.65
C ARG A 98 -1.52 -19.84 56.61
N GLY A 99 -2.13 -20.98 56.34
CA GLY A 99 -3.00 -21.72 57.26
C GLY A 99 -2.52 -23.17 57.33
#